data_AF-A0A4R8EQH2-F1
#
_entry.id   AF-A0A4R8EQH2-F1
#
_cell.length_a   1.000
_cell.length_b   1.000
_cell.length_c   1.000
_cell.angle_alpha   90.00
_cell.angle_beta   90.00
_cell.angle_gamma   90.00
#
_symmetry.space_group_name_H-M   'P 1'
#
loop_
_entity.id
_entity.type
_entity.pdbx_description
1 polymer ?
#
loop_
_entity_poly.entity_id
_entity_poly.type
_entity_poly.pdbx_seq_one_letter_code
_entity_poly.pdbx_strand_id
1 'polypeptide(L)' 'MRSNQYDPDITPGDLAIRRRQRPMPSRNELMKRCSFPSVNDNRFLNRILPRRAEVTGEQ' A
#
# COMPACT_ATOMS: atom_id res chain seq x y z
N MET A 1 12.11 11.70 6.37
CA MET A 1 12.41 11.03 5.08
C MET A 1 13.91 10.82 5.01
N ARG A 2 14.40 9.62 4.69
CA ARG A 2 15.85 9.44 4.45
C ARG A 2 16.20 10.23 3.18
N SER A 3 17.07 11.23 3.29
CA SER A 3 17.57 11.96 2.14
C SER A 3 18.33 10.99 1.24
N ASN A 4 18.04 10.99 -0.06
CA ASN A 4 18.81 10.25 -1.06
C ASN A 4 20.12 11.03 -1.37
N GLN A 5 20.90 11.34 -0.34
CA GLN A 5 22.19 11.98 -0.51
C GLN A 5 23.19 10.93 -1.00
N TYR A 6 23.89 11.21 -2.09
CA TYR A 6 25.00 10.38 -2.55
C TYR A 6 26.17 10.51 -1.55
N ASP A 7 26.70 9.38 -1.13
CA ASP A 7 27.82 9.25 -0.19
C ASP A 7 28.88 8.37 -0.89
N PRO A 8 30.00 8.97 -1.37
CA PRO A 8 30.99 8.29 -2.19
C PRO A 8 31.81 7.24 -1.45
N ASP A 9 31.76 7.25 -0.11
CA ASP A 9 32.48 6.29 0.74
C ASP A 9 31.65 5.03 1.00
N ILE A 10 30.40 4.96 0.51
CA ILE A 10 29.56 3.77 0.62
C ILE A 10 30.01 2.72 -0.38
N THR A 11 30.50 1.60 0.13
CA THR A 11 30.77 0.43 -0.70
C THR A 11 29.47 -0.34 -1.01
N PRO A 12 29.43 -1.15 -2.08
CA PRO A 12 28.28 -2.02 -2.36
C PRO A 12 27.93 -2.96 -1.19
N GLY A 13 28.92 -3.38 -0.40
CA GLY A 13 28.72 -4.19 0.82
C GLY A 13 27.99 -3.42 1.92
N ASP A 14 28.29 -2.13 2.09
CA ASP A 14 27.62 -1.27 3.06
C ASP A 14 26.15 -1.01 2.70
N LEU A 15 25.80 -1.00 1.41
CA LEU A 15 24.41 -0.89 0.95
C LEU A 15 23.55 -2.06 1.41
N ALA A 16 24.10 -3.29 1.39
CA ALA A 16 23.40 -4.49 1.83
C ALA A 16 23.13 -4.47 3.33
N ILE A 17 24.05 -3.91 4.13
CA ILE A 17 23.93 -3.81 5.60
C ILE A 17 23.01 -2.64 5.99
N ARG A 18 23.12 -1.49 5.32
CA ARG A 18 22.33 -0.27 5.62
C ARG A 18 20.85 -0.41 5.23
N ARG A 19 20.54 -1.20 4.20
CA ARG A 19 19.16 -1.49 3.81
C ARG A 19 18.74 -2.74 4.57
N ARG A 20 17.97 -2.58 5.64
CA ARG A 20 17.14 -3.65 6.22
C ARG A 20 16.05 -4.03 5.21
N GLN A 21 16.44 -4.63 4.10
CA GLN A 21 15.53 -5.15 3.09
C GLN A 21 14.89 -6.38 3.71
N ARG A 22 13.70 -6.19 4.28
CA ARG A 22 12.84 -7.33 4.57
C ARG A 22 12.56 -8.03 3.23
N PRO A 23 12.62 -9.36 3.17
CA PRO A 23 12.24 -10.07 1.96
C PRO A 23 10.81 -9.68 1.58
N MET A 24 10.52 -9.66 0.28
CA MET A 24 9.17 -9.42 -0.20
C MET A 24 8.23 -10.45 0.44
N PRO A 25 7.11 -10.02 1.06
CA PRO A 25 6.12 -10.95 1.61
C PRO A 25 5.58 -11.89 0.52
N SER A 26 5.27 -13.13 0.91
CA SER A 26 4.72 -14.11 -0.04
C SER A 26 3.33 -13.69 -0.55
N ARG A 27 2.93 -14.18 -1.74
CA ARG A 27 1.58 -13.92 -2.30
C ARG A 27 0.46 -14.24 -1.29
N ASN A 28 0.57 -15.35 -0.59
CA ASN A 28 -0.43 -15.77 0.40
C ASN A 28 -0.50 -14.82 1.60
N GLU A 29 0.64 -14.31 2.07
CA GLU A 29 0.69 -13.32 3.15
C GLU A 29 0.09 -11.99 2.71
N LEU A 30 0.41 -11.53 1.49
CA LEU A 30 -0.16 -10.30 0.93
C LEU A 30 -1.68 -10.36 0.82
N MET A 31 -2.23 -11.48 0.36
CA MET A 31 -3.68 -11.67 0.25
C MET A 31 -4.37 -11.65 1.62
N LYS A 32 -3.75 -12.22 2.65
CA LYS A 32 -4.28 -12.22 4.03
C LYS A 32 -4.25 -10.85 4.70
N ARG A 33 -3.34 -9.96 4.29
CA ARG A 33 -3.19 -8.64 4.91
C ARG A 33 -4.32 -7.66 4.59
N CYS A 34 -5.28 -8.02 3.71
CA CYS A 34 -6.39 -7.18 3.27
C CYS A 34 -5.96 -5.71 3.05
N SER A 35 -4.74 -5.51 2.53
CA SER A 35 -4.07 -4.20 2.55
C SER A 35 -4.70 -3.19 1.61
N PHE A 36 -5.51 -3.68 0.68
CA PHE A 36 -6.30 -2.88 -0.23
C PHE A 36 -7.78 -3.05 0.16
N PRO A 37 -8.52 -1.94 0.34
CA PRO A 37 -9.96 -2.02 0.50
C PRO A 37 -10.60 -2.64 -0.75
N SER A 38 -11.84 -3.12 -0.61
CA SER A 38 -12.63 -3.60 -1.74
C SER A 38 -12.68 -2.55 -2.85
N VAL A 39 -12.80 -2.99 -4.12
CA VAL A 39 -12.95 -2.09 -5.27
C VAL A 39 -14.15 -1.15 -5.10
N ASN A 40 -15.17 -1.58 -4.36
CA ASN A 40 -16.37 -0.81 -4.06
C ASN A 40 -16.20 0.14 -2.85
N ASP A 41 -15.15 -0.06 -2.04
CA ASP A 41 -14.88 0.71 -0.81
C ASP A 41 -13.81 1.79 -1.05
N ASN A 42 -14.10 2.68 -2.01
CA ASN A 42 -13.19 3.77 -2.32
C ASN A 42 -13.49 5.00 -1.43
N ARG A 43 -12.65 5.23 -0.42
CA ARG A 43 -12.75 6.37 0.52
C ARG A 43 -12.85 7.73 -0.19
N PHE A 44 -12.20 7.90 -1.34
CA PHE A 44 -12.21 9.16 -2.08
C PHE A 44 -13.51 9.34 -2.83
N LEU A 45 -14.02 8.28 -3.48
CA LEU A 45 -15.30 8.33 -4.17
C LEU A 45 -16.47 8.46 -3.21
N ASN A 46 -16.45 7.77 -2.06
CA ASN A 46 -17.48 7.87 -1.02
C ASN A 46 -17.59 9.28 -0.41
N ARG A 47 -16.54 10.09 -0.51
CA ARG A 47 -16.55 11.48 -0.04
C ARG A 47 -17.13 12.46 -1.07
N ILE A 48 -17.02 12.12 -2.36
CA ILE A 48 -17.39 13.00 -3.48
C ILE A 48 -18.79 12.66 -3.98
N LEU A 49 -19.11 11.38 -4.05
CA LEU A 49 -20.40 10.90 -4.51
C LEU A 49 -21.37 10.92 -3.33
N PRO A 50 -22.49 11.66 -3.40
CA PRO A 50 -23.56 11.48 -2.43
C PRO A 50 -23.98 10.01 -2.47
N ARG A 51 -24.16 9.40 -1.29
CA ARG A 51 -24.56 8.00 -1.13
C ARG A 51 -25.75 7.78 -2.07
N ARG A 52 -25.59 6.93 -3.10
CA ARG A 52 -26.68 6.60 -4.02
C ARG A 52 -27.87 6.24 -3.15
N ALA A 53 -28.98 6.95 -3.33
CA ALA A 53 -30.23 6.64 -2.68
C ALA A 53 -30.48 5.15 -2.84
N GLU A 54 -30.68 4.47 -1.72
CA GLU A 54 -31.12 3.09 -1.69
C GLU A 54 -32.42 3.06 -2.49
N VAL A 55 -32.35 2.53 -3.72
CA VAL A 55 -33.55 2.14 -4.43
C VAL A 55 -34.03 0.92 -3.67
N THR A 56 -34.98 1.13 -2.76
CA THR A 56 -35.81 0.10 -2.16
C THR A 56 -36.50 -0.63 -3.31
N GLY A 57 -35.82 -1.66 -3.82
CA GLY A 57 -36.43 -2.69 -4.64
C GLY A 57 -37.11 -3.66 -3.71
N GLU A 58 -38.37 -3.37 -3.40
CA GLU A 58 -39.33 -4.42 -3.09
C GLU A 58 -39.37 -5.39 -4.27
N GLN A 59 -38.92 -6.64 -4.07
CA GLN A 59 -39.50 -7.89 -4.58
C GLN A 59 -39.10 -9.04 -3.65
#